data_AF-A0A191ZZS0-F1
#
_entry.id   AF-A0A191ZZS0-F1
#
_cell.length_a   1.000
_cell.length_b   1.000
_cell.length_c   1.000
_cell.angle_alpha   90.00
_cell.angle_beta   90.00
_cell.angle_gamma   90.00
#
_symmetry.space_group_name_H-M   'P 1'
#
loop_
_entity.id
_entity.type
_entity.pdbx_description
1 polymer ?
#
loop_
_entity_poly.entity_id
_entity_poly.type
_entity_poly.pdbx_seq_one_letter_code
_entity_poly.pdbx_strand_id
1 'polypeptide(L)'
;MPKQVKVLRVVAKRDGFRRAGMEFGAVPKNLPLEEIPKHVHTAITGDPSLVSFQVVMHQREDGTLVDIPQPDLDDTDSRKAELEKLAAALQADQERLDARAMELDDRRDELSKREHELDARQHELDQREAGLAAREKAVAKAESATKKSGG
;
A
#
# COMPACT_ATOMS: atom_id res chain seq x y z
N MET A 1 -24.92 4.38 -13.27
CA MET A 1 -24.42 4.98 -12.00
C MET A 1 -25.49 5.93 -11.51
N PRO A 2 -25.99 5.82 -10.27
CA PRO A 2 -27.01 6.76 -9.77
C PRO A 2 -26.46 8.19 -9.78
N LYS A 3 -27.25 9.15 -10.26
CA LYS A 3 -26.85 10.56 -10.32
C LYS A 3 -26.93 11.13 -8.91
N GLN A 4 -25.86 11.74 -8.40
CA GLN A 4 -25.92 12.49 -7.14
C GLN A 4 -26.61 13.83 -7.38
N VAL A 5 -27.63 14.13 -6.58
CA VAL A 5 -28.43 15.36 -6.68
C VAL A 5 -28.50 16.02 -5.31
N LYS A 6 -28.33 17.35 -5.28
CA LYS A 6 -28.53 18.13 -4.06
C LYS A 6 -30.02 18.41 -3.89
N VAL A 7 -30.54 18.08 -2.71
CA VAL A 7 -31.95 18.10 -2.38
C VAL A 7 -32.15 18.94 -1.12
N LEU A 8 -33.19 19.78 -1.12
CA LEU A 8 -33.69 20.40 0.09
C LEU A 8 -34.68 19.44 0.76
N ARG A 9 -34.30 18.86 1.88
CA ARG A 9 -35.18 18.05 2.72
C ARG A 9 -35.95 18.98 3.67
N VAL A 10 -37.27 18.92 3.63
CA VAL A 10 -38.16 19.83 4.36
C VAL A 10 -39.15 19.02 5.21
N VAL A 11 -39.25 19.37 6.48
CA VAL A 11 -40.21 18.80 7.45
C VAL A 11 -40.97 19.94 8.13
N ALA A 12 -42.27 19.78 8.33
CA ALA A 12 -43.06 20.74 9.08
C ALA A 12 -43.19 20.32 10.55
N LYS A 13 -43.23 21.31 11.45
CA LYS A 13 -43.50 21.08 12.88
C LYS A 13 -44.92 20.59 13.17
N ARG A 14 -45.85 20.81 12.23
CA ARG A 14 -47.26 20.43 12.33
C ARG A 14 -47.72 19.91 10.97
N ASP A 15 -48.60 18.92 10.98
CA ASP A 15 -49.19 18.41 9.75
C ASP A 15 -50.10 19.44 9.07
N GLY A 16 -50.16 19.37 7.74
CA GLY A 16 -50.98 20.25 6.91
C GLY A 16 -50.43 21.68 6.74
N PHE A 17 -49.17 21.93 7.11
CA PHE A 17 -48.58 23.26 6.97
C PHE A 17 -48.31 23.60 5.50
N ARG A 18 -48.75 24.78 5.03
CA ARG A 18 -48.61 25.18 3.62
C ARG A 18 -47.67 26.36 3.43
N ARG A 19 -46.74 26.22 2.50
CA ARG A 19 -45.82 27.30 2.10
C ARG A 19 -45.46 27.17 0.63
N ALA A 20 -45.38 28.30 -0.08
CA ALA A 20 -45.03 28.35 -1.50
C ALA A 20 -45.86 27.38 -2.38
N GLY A 21 -47.16 27.24 -2.08
CA GLY A 21 -48.07 26.35 -2.80
C GLY A 21 -47.91 24.86 -2.49
N MET A 22 -47.01 24.49 -1.60
CA MET A 22 -46.77 23.09 -1.18
C MET A 22 -47.25 22.86 0.25
N GLU A 23 -47.74 21.65 0.51
CA GLU A 23 -48.10 21.19 1.85
C GLU A 23 -46.99 20.32 2.44
N PHE A 24 -46.66 20.54 3.70
CA PHE A 24 -45.62 19.85 4.45
C PHE A 24 -46.23 19.26 5.72
N GLY A 25 -45.67 18.14 6.18
CA GLY A 25 -46.07 17.48 7.41
C GLY A 25 -44.88 16.84 8.10
N ALA A 26 -45.16 15.87 8.97
CA ALA A 26 -44.14 15.11 9.69
C ALA A 26 -43.28 14.24 8.75
N VAL A 27 -43.81 13.81 7.61
CA VAL A 27 -43.06 13.06 6.59
C VAL A 27 -42.17 14.03 5.79
N PRO A 28 -40.85 13.82 5.74
CA PRO A 28 -39.95 14.68 4.98
C PRO A 28 -40.27 14.70 3.50
N LYS A 29 -40.29 15.89 2.91
CA LYS A 29 -40.34 16.09 1.47
C LYS A 29 -38.96 16.46 0.95
N ASN A 30 -38.55 15.76 -0.10
CA ASN A 30 -37.26 15.91 -0.76
C ASN A 30 -37.48 16.68 -2.06
N LEU A 31 -36.96 17.90 -2.14
CA LEU A 31 -37.11 18.78 -3.30
C LEU A 31 -35.74 18.98 -3.97
N PRO A 32 -35.52 18.60 -5.24
CA PRO A 32 -34.26 18.85 -5.95
C PRO A 32 -33.96 20.34 -6.05
N LEU A 33 -32.78 20.79 -5.60
CA LEU A 33 -32.45 22.23 -5.60
C LEU A 33 -32.42 22.84 -7.01
N GLU A 34 -32.14 22.02 -8.04
CA GLU A 34 -32.13 22.43 -9.44
C GLU A 34 -33.54 22.72 -9.98
N GLU A 35 -34.57 22.12 -9.40
CA GLU A 35 -35.97 22.22 -9.86
C GLU A 35 -36.77 23.26 -9.07
N ILE A 36 -36.25 23.75 -7.94
CA ILE A 36 -36.94 24.71 -7.08
C ILE A 36 -36.58 26.15 -7.50
N PRO A 37 -37.57 27.00 -7.82
CA PRO A 37 -37.32 28.42 -8.03
C PRO A 37 -36.76 29.12 -6.78
N LYS A 38 -35.86 30.09 -6.96
CA LYS A 38 -35.22 30.83 -5.84
C LYS A 38 -36.21 31.41 -4.84
N HIS A 39 -37.35 31.94 -5.29
CA HIS A 39 -38.37 32.51 -4.41
C HIS A 39 -39.03 31.45 -3.51
N VAL A 40 -39.23 30.23 -4.02
CA VAL A 40 -39.75 29.09 -3.26
C VAL A 40 -38.72 28.63 -2.23
N HIS A 41 -37.46 28.50 -2.64
CA HIS A 41 -36.37 28.15 -1.73
C HIS A 41 -36.28 29.12 -0.54
N THR A 42 -36.26 30.43 -0.80
CA THR A 42 -36.23 31.45 0.26
C THR A 42 -37.46 31.40 1.16
N ALA A 43 -38.66 31.18 0.61
CA ALA A 43 -39.90 31.09 1.39
C ALA A 43 -39.94 29.87 2.31
N ILE A 44 -39.30 28.76 1.92
CA ILE A 44 -39.21 27.53 2.71
C ILE A 44 -38.14 27.67 3.80
N THR A 45 -36.92 28.08 3.42
CA THR A 45 -35.79 28.16 4.35
C THR A 45 -35.94 29.29 5.37
N GLY A 46 -36.68 30.35 5.03
CA GLY A 46 -36.98 31.46 5.94
C GLY A 46 -38.17 31.22 6.89
N ASP A 47 -38.89 30.10 6.76
CA ASP A 47 -40.08 29.85 7.59
C ASP A 47 -39.72 29.16 8.91
N PRO A 48 -40.04 29.75 10.07
CA PRO A 48 -39.73 29.14 11.38
C PRO A 48 -40.55 27.87 11.69
N SER A 49 -41.62 27.60 10.95
CA SER A 49 -42.48 26.41 11.10
C SER A 49 -41.95 25.22 10.30
N LEU A 50 -40.98 25.45 9.41
CA LEU A 50 -40.32 24.44 8.61
C LEU A 50 -38.89 24.23 9.12
N VAL A 51 -38.46 22.97 9.12
CA VAL A 51 -37.06 22.59 9.27
C VAL A 51 -36.60 22.15 7.88
N SER A 52 -35.69 22.91 7.28
CA SER A 52 -35.13 22.60 5.97
C SER A 52 -33.60 22.49 6.04
N PHE A 53 -33.04 21.44 5.47
CA PHE A 53 -31.60 21.26 5.34
C PHE A 53 -31.26 20.60 4.00
N GLN A 54 -30.05 20.87 3.50
CA GLN A 54 -29.60 20.31 2.22
C GLN A 54 -28.98 18.93 2.46
N VAL A 55 -29.35 17.97 1.63
CA VAL A 55 -28.84 16.59 1.65
C VAL A 55 -28.47 16.20 0.22
N VAL A 56 -27.43 15.40 0.06
CA VAL A 56 -27.11 14.78 -1.23
C VAL A 56 -27.81 13.42 -1.27
N MET A 57 -28.58 13.18 -2.32
CA MET A 57 -29.31 11.93 -2.53
C MET A 57 -28.93 11.32 -3.88
N HIS A 58 -29.10 10.01 -4.02
CA HIS A 58 -29.00 9.31 -5.29
C HIS A 58 -30.34 9.42 -6.03
N GLN A 59 -30.33 10.00 -7.22
CA GLN A 59 -31.44 9.93 -8.15
C GLN A 59 -31.28 8.68 -9.02
N ARG A 60 -32.28 7.80 -8.96
CA ARG A 60 -32.40 6.63 -9.83
C ARG A 60 -32.85 7.04 -11.23
N GLU A 61 -32.75 6.10 -12.17
CA GLU A 61 -33.14 6.33 -13.58
C GLU A 61 -34.64 6.65 -13.75
N ASP A 62 -35.48 6.23 -12.79
CA ASP A 62 -36.91 6.55 -12.71
C ASP A 62 -37.22 7.91 -12.05
N GLY A 63 -36.19 8.68 -11.67
CA GLY A 63 -36.31 9.95 -10.97
C GLY A 63 -36.47 9.84 -9.45
N THR A 64 -36.57 8.63 -8.90
CA THR A 64 -36.71 8.41 -7.45
C THR A 64 -35.46 8.83 -6.71
N LEU A 65 -35.62 9.67 -5.68
CA LEU A 65 -34.56 10.09 -4.78
C LEU A 65 -34.42 9.08 -3.64
N VAL A 66 -33.26 8.46 -3.52
CA VAL A 66 -32.92 7.56 -2.40
C VAL A 66 -31.77 8.12 -1.59
N ASP A 67 -31.84 7.95 -0.27
CA ASP A 67 -30.76 8.36 0.62
C ASP A 67 -29.47 7.64 0.24
N ILE A 68 -28.37 8.38 0.28
CA ILE A 68 -27.05 7.77 0.19
C ILE A 68 -26.87 6.98 1.49
N PRO A 69 -26.53 5.68 1.43
CA PRO A 69 -26.24 4.90 2.63
C PRO A 69 -25.20 5.65 3.46
N GLN A 70 -25.58 6.06 4.67
CA GLN A 70 -24.60 6.58 5.61
C GLN A 70 -23.77 5.38 6.07
N PRO A 71 -22.44 5.38 5.89
CA PRO A 71 -21.62 4.36 6.50
C PRO A 71 -21.78 4.47 8.01
N ASP A 72 -22.01 3.35 8.68
CA ASP A 72 -22.04 3.33 10.14
C ASP A 72 -20.70 3.86 10.64
N LEU A 73 -20.75 4.88 11.51
CA LEU A 73 -19.53 5.52 12.02
C LEU A 73 -18.62 4.50 12.73
N ASP A 74 -19.22 3.54 13.42
CA ASP A 74 -18.53 2.45 14.12
C ASP A 74 -17.79 1.49 13.16
N ASP A 75 -18.37 1.20 11.99
CA ASP A 75 -17.75 0.39 10.95
C ASP A 75 -16.59 1.14 10.28
N THR A 76 -16.73 2.46 10.13
CA THR A 76 -15.67 3.31 9.58
C THR A 76 -14.44 3.35 10.50
N ASP A 77 -14.64 3.51 11.80
CA ASP A 77 -13.53 3.57 12.76
C ASP A 77 -12.90 2.18 12.98
N SER A 78 -13.69 1.11 12.92
CA SER A 78 -13.18 -0.26 12.94
C SER A 78 -12.27 -0.54 11.74
N ARG A 79 -12.71 -0.15 10.53
CA ARG A 79 -11.89 -0.29 9.31
C ARG A 79 -10.61 0.54 9.36
N LYS A 80 -10.65 1.76 9.91
CA LYS A 80 -9.43 2.57 10.11
C LYS A 80 -8.46 1.85 11.04
N ALA A 81 -8.93 1.33 12.17
CA ALA A 81 -8.09 0.60 13.11
C ALA A 81 -7.46 -0.66 12.48
N GLU A 82 -8.20 -1.37 11.63
CA GLU A 82 -7.66 -2.50 10.86
C GLU A 82 -6.60 -2.06 9.85
N LEU A 83 -6.85 -0.96 9.13
CA LEU A 83 -5.87 -0.40 8.18
C LEU A 83 -4.60 0.06 8.88
N GLU A 84 -4.70 0.68 10.06
CA GLU A 84 -3.54 1.08 10.86
C GLU A 84 -2.72 -0.14 11.32
N LYS A 85 -3.39 -1.22 11.75
CA LYS A 85 -2.71 -2.48 12.10
C LYS A 85 -1.99 -3.09 10.90
N LEU A 86 -2.64 -3.11 9.73
CA LEU A 86 -2.04 -3.62 8.50
C LEU A 86 -0.85 -2.77 8.05
N ALA A 87 -0.95 -1.44 8.17
CA ALA A 87 0.15 -0.54 7.86
C ALA A 87 1.35 -0.76 8.78
N ALA A 88 1.13 -0.92 10.09
CA ALA A 88 2.18 -1.23 11.04
C ALA A 88 2.84 -2.59 10.77
N ALA A 89 2.04 -3.61 10.43
CA ALA A 89 2.57 -4.92 10.06
C ALA A 89 3.43 -4.86 8.79
N LEU A 90 2.98 -4.12 7.77
CA LEU A 90 3.72 -3.94 6.52
C LEU A 90 5.06 -3.21 6.77
N GLN A 91 5.07 -2.19 7.63
CA GLN A 91 6.30 -1.50 8.01
C GLN A 91 7.28 -2.43 8.72
N ALA A 92 6.80 -3.25 9.67
CA ALA A 92 7.66 -4.22 10.37
C ALA A 92 8.24 -5.28 9.42
N ASP A 93 7.45 -5.74 8.45
CA ASP A 93 7.94 -6.67 7.42
C ASP A 93 8.99 -6.02 6.50
N GLN A 94 8.81 -4.74 6.16
CA GLN A 94 9.79 -3.98 5.38
C GLN A 94 11.13 -3.87 6.13
N GLU A 95 11.11 -3.47 7.40
CA GLU A 95 12.31 -3.36 8.23
C GLU A 95 13.04 -4.72 8.35
N ARG A 96 12.28 -5.82 8.46
CA ARG A 96 12.86 -7.17 8.47
C ARG A 96 13.52 -7.54 7.14
N LEU A 97 12.90 -7.19 6.02
CA LEU A 97 13.47 -7.45 4.69
C LEU A 97 14.74 -6.64 4.46
N ASP A 98 14.77 -5.38 4.89
CA ASP A 98 15.95 -4.52 4.77
C ASP A 98 17.12 -5.06 5.61
N ALA A 99 16.86 -5.49 6.85
CA ALA A 99 17.87 -6.13 7.69
C ALA A 99 18.42 -7.42 7.05
N ARG A 100 17.55 -8.24 6.45
CA ARG A 100 17.96 -9.47 5.76
C ARG A 100 18.75 -9.19 4.48
N ALA A 101 18.46 -8.09 3.79
CA ALA A 101 19.24 -7.68 2.62
C ALA A 101 20.68 -7.32 3.04
N MET A 102 20.84 -6.55 4.11
CA MET A 102 22.17 -6.21 4.66
C MET A 102 22.96 -7.46 5.06
N GLU A 103 22.33 -8.42 5.74
CA GLU A 103 22.97 -9.69 6.11
C GLU A 103 23.43 -10.50 4.88
N LEU A 104 22.66 -10.47 3.79
CA LEU A 104 23.02 -11.15 2.55
C LEU A 104 24.17 -10.47 1.83
N ASP A 105 24.23 -9.14 1.85
CA ASP A 105 25.36 -8.37 1.30
C ASP A 105 26.65 -8.65 2.09
N ASP A 106 26.60 -8.64 3.42
CA ASP A 106 27.74 -8.99 4.27
C ASP A 106 28.25 -10.42 3.96
N ARG A 107 27.34 -11.39 3.84
CA ARG A 107 27.69 -12.77 3.46
C ARG A 107 28.33 -12.86 2.07
N ARG A 108 27.85 -12.06 1.13
CA ARG A 108 28.42 -12.01 -0.23
C ARG A 108 29.86 -11.52 -0.18
N ASP A 109 30.13 -10.48 0.60
CA ASP A 109 31.48 -9.94 0.77
C ASP A 109 32.42 -10.94 1.47
N GLU A 110 31.94 -11.66 2.48
CA GLU A 110 32.69 -12.74 3.11
C GLU A 110 33.03 -13.87 2.13
N LEU A 111 32.07 -14.27 1.29
CA LEU A 111 32.30 -15.31 0.28
C LEU A 111 33.32 -14.85 -0.77
N SER A 112 33.25 -13.61 -1.22
CA SER A 112 34.22 -13.04 -2.17
C SER A 112 35.64 -13.03 -1.59
N LYS A 113 35.80 -12.68 -0.30
CA LYS A 113 37.10 -12.76 0.38
C LYS A 113 37.62 -14.20 0.43
N ARG A 114 36.76 -15.17 0.78
CA ARG A 114 37.14 -16.58 0.81
C ARG A 114 37.54 -17.11 -0.56
N GLU A 115 36.85 -16.69 -1.62
CA GLU A 115 37.20 -17.05 -3.00
C GLU A 115 38.61 -16.56 -3.34
N HIS A 116 38.94 -15.30 -3.06
CA HIS A 116 40.29 -14.78 -3.24
C HIS A 116 41.36 -15.49 -2.41
N GLU A 117 41.06 -15.87 -1.16
CA GLU A 117 41.98 -16.66 -0.34
C GLU A 117 42.23 -18.06 -0.91
N LEU A 118 41.19 -18.70 -1.46
CA LEU A 118 41.31 -20.01 -2.10
C LEU A 118 42.14 -19.93 -3.38
N ASP A 119 41.92 -18.91 -4.22
CA ASP A 119 42.72 -18.66 -5.42
C ASP A 119 44.20 -18.46 -5.08
N ALA A 120 44.49 -17.67 -4.05
CA ALA A 120 45.86 -17.46 -3.59
C ALA A 120 46.52 -18.77 -3.12
N ARG A 121 45.79 -19.60 -2.36
CA ARG A 121 46.28 -20.92 -1.92
C ARG A 121 46.51 -21.87 -3.09
N GLN A 122 45.64 -21.84 -4.10
CA GLN A 122 45.83 -22.65 -5.30
C GLN A 122 47.12 -22.25 -6.02
N HIS A 123 47.36 -20.95 -6.20
CA HIS A 123 48.61 -20.48 -6.79
C HIS A 123 49.86 -20.86 -5.98
N GLU A 124 49.79 -20.84 -4.65
CA GLU A 124 50.90 -21.32 -3.81
C GLU A 124 51.15 -22.82 -3.97
N LEU A 125 50.10 -23.63 -4.08
CA LEU A 125 50.21 -25.07 -4.32
C LEU A 125 50.85 -25.36 -5.68
N ASP A 126 50.37 -24.70 -6.75
CA ASP A 126 50.93 -24.84 -8.10
C ASP A 126 52.43 -24.53 -8.12
N GLN A 127 52.86 -23.47 -7.42
CA GLN A 127 54.27 -23.11 -7.31
C GLN A 127 55.10 -24.17 -6.56
N ARG A 128 54.53 -24.73 -5.48
CA ARG A 128 55.19 -25.81 -4.72
C ARG A 128 55.34 -27.07 -5.56
N GLU A 129 54.31 -27.45 -6.30
CA GLU A 129 54.34 -28.60 -7.21
C GLU A 129 55.40 -28.42 -8.30
N ALA A 130 55.45 -27.25 -8.93
CA ALA A 130 56.49 -26.92 -9.91
C ALA A 130 57.90 -27.00 -9.32
N GLY A 131 58.08 -26.48 -8.08
CA GLY A 131 59.35 -26.54 -7.35
C GLY A 131 59.77 -27.96 -7.00
N LEU A 132 58.84 -28.82 -6.59
CA LEU A 132 59.10 -30.24 -6.32
C LEU A 132 59.50 -30.98 -7.61
N ALA A 133 58.75 -30.79 -8.70
CA ALA A 133 59.07 -31.39 -9.99
C ALA A 133 60.46 -30.97 -10.50
N ALA A 134 60.88 -29.73 -10.27
CA ALA A 134 62.22 -29.26 -10.62
C ALA A 134 63.30 -29.96 -9.78
N ARG A 135 63.07 -30.13 -8.47
CA ARG A 135 64.00 -30.84 -7.57
C ARG A 135 64.13 -32.32 -7.95
N GLU A 136 63.02 -32.99 -8.23
CA GLU A 136 63.03 -34.39 -8.69
C GLU A 136 63.88 -34.57 -9.95
N LYS A 137 63.70 -33.69 -10.95
CA LYS A 137 64.54 -33.68 -12.17
C LYS A 137 66.02 -33.46 -11.85
N ALA A 138 66.34 -32.55 -10.94
CA ALA A 138 67.72 -32.28 -10.54
C ALA A 138 68.38 -33.48 -9.86
N VAL A 139 67.65 -34.15 -8.94
CA VAL A 139 68.11 -35.37 -8.27
C VAL A 139 68.35 -36.49 -9.28
N ALA A 140 67.39 -36.76 -10.16
CA ALA A 140 67.53 -37.78 -11.21
C ALA A 140 68.75 -37.52 -12.12
N LYS A 141 69.01 -36.25 -12.46
CA LYS A 141 70.20 -35.87 -13.22
C LYS A 141 71.49 -36.13 -12.44
N ALA A 142 71.55 -35.77 -11.16
CA ALA A 142 72.71 -36.00 -10.31
C ALA A 142 73.02 -37.49 -10.15
N GLU A 143 72.00 -38.33 -9.92
CA GLU A 143 72.15 -39.78 -9.84
C GLU A 143 72.66 -40.41 -11.15
N SER A 144 72.22 -39.89 -12.30
CA SER A 144 72.71 -40.37 -13.59
C SER A 144 74.17 -39.99 -13.84
N ALA A 145 74.63 -38.87 -13.29
CA ALA A 145 76.01 -38.41 -13.43
C ALA A 145 76.97 -39.21 -12.55
N THR A 146 76.60 -39.48 -11.30
CA THR A 146 77.41 -40.30 -10.38
C THR A 146 77.56 -41.74 -10.86
N LYS A 147 76.53 -42.34 -11.47
CA LYS A 147 76.63 -43.67 -12.10
C LYS A 147 77.60 -43.71 -13.28
N LYS A 148 77.77 -42.60 -14.03
CA LYS A 148 78.69 -42.54 -15.18
C LYS A 148 80.15 -42.32 -14.80
N SER A 149 80.44 -41.77 -13.63
CA SER A 149 81.82 -41.51 -13.17
C SER A 149 82.43 -42.62 -12.32
N GLY A 150 81.65 -43.63 -11.92
CA GLY A 150 82.05 -44.70 -10.99
C GLY A 150 82.22 -46.09 -11.61
N GLY A 151 82.15 -46.23 -12.93
CA GLY A 151 82.40 -47.47 -13.67
C GLY A 151 83.48 -47.27 -14.73
#